data_AF-A0A971JFC0-F1
#
_entry.id   AF-A0A971JFC0-F1
#
_cell.length_a   1.000
_cell.length_b   1.000
_cell.length_c   1.000
_cell.angle_alpha   90.00
_cell.angle_beta   90.00
_cell.angle_gamma   90.00
#
_symmetry.space_group_name_H-M   'P 1'
#
loop_
_entity.id
_entity.type
_entity.pdbx_description
1 polymer ?
#
loop_
_entity_poly.entity_id
_entity_poly.type
_entity_poly.pdbx_seq_one_letter_code
_entity_poly.pdbx_strand_id
1 'polypeptide(L)'
;MDLDCLYFEVKENIDRVCFDDLWRGFQPFKFALYDDYKCFYNGSYIDKPKEFVANTSVFYEGQHIAIWHVMEPMDPIILATKIIHEMFHAFQNIRGESRFPKELEALCEYQYDEVNLSLKYEENRTLLLLLENFCHEAYLEFLSYRAFRRKKYPYEFRYEASVEEIEGAAQYVEFNALNQLSEELFAESIVQLKERILVAEDVFPIRVRCYDVGTLFFQVLKNNNLLDFEENSDVLTADRTLSGVHDHSIEIKLNPDIIKGIDRYRINTSQMIRRGIEEGILLEEGELELLGLNVYDARFFEGNLLSTHFVFYRKDGQEKVQYGDFLIRLDDQKKVIKILKIKI
;
A
#
# COMPACT_ATOMS: atom_id res chain seq x y z
N MET A 1 11.77 -15.71 20.00
CA MET A 1 10.67 -14.81 20.41
C MET A 1 9.53 -15.68 20.89
N ASP A 2 8.80 -15.23 21.90
CA ASP A 2 7.71 -16.01 22.49
C ASP A 2 6.39 -15.56 21.85
N LEU A 3 5.97 -16.29 20.81
CA LEU A 3 4.83 -15.88 19.97
C LEU A 3 3.51 -15.91 20.75
N ASP A 4 3.37 -16.79 21.74
CA ASP A 4 2.19 -16.89 22.59
C ASP A 4 2.03 -15.68 23.51
N CYS A 5 3.08 -15.27 24.24
CA CYS A 5 3.03 -14.06 25.05
C CYS A 5 2.69 -12.83 24.20
N LEU A 6 3.40 -12.64 23.08
CA LEU A 6 3.15 -11.53 22.16
C LEU A 6 1.73 -11.57 21.58
N TYR A 7 1.22 -12.75 21.24
CA TYR A 7 -0.14 -12.92 20.72
C TYR A 7 -1.19 -12.43 21.72
N PHE A 8 -1.07 -12.79 22.99
CA PHE A 8 -2.05 -12.39 24.00
C PHE A 8 -1.98 -10.89 24.31
N GLU A 9 -0.78 -10.30 24.34
CA GLU A 9 -0.62 -8.84 24.48
C GLU A 9 -1.23 -8.08 23.30
N VAL A 10 -1.00 -8.55 22.08
CA VAL A 10 -1.60 -7.97 20.86
C VAL A 10 -3.11 -8.14 20.89
N LYS A 11 -3.62 -9.32 21.27
CA LYS A 11 -5.04 -9.58 21.38
C LYS A 11 -5.71 -8.64 22.39
N GLU A 12 -5.10 -8.44 23.56
CA GLU A 12 -5.62 -7.53 24.58
C GLU A 12 -5.73 -6.09 24.06
N ASN A 13 -4.74 -5.63 23.28
CA ASN A 13 -4.82 -4.33 22.62
C ASN A 13 -5.93 -4.28 21.56
N ILE A 14 -6.07 -5.31 20.72
CA ILE A 14 -7.16 -5.39 19.74
C ILE A 14 -8.54 -5.35 20.42
N ASP A 15 -8.72 -6.07 21.53
CA ASP A 15 -9.99 -6.13 22.28
C ASP A 15 -10.40 -4.76 22.89
N ARG A 16 -9.45 -3.82 23.04
CA ARG A 16 -9.70 -2.45 23.54
C ARG A 16 -10.18 -1.48 22.45
N VAL A 17 -10.08 -1.85 21.18
CA VAL A 17 -10.42 -0.98 20.04
C VAL A 17 -11.92 -1.08 19.74
N CYS A 18 -12.57 0.08 19.60
CA CYS A 18 -13.93 0.20 19.08
C CYS A 18 -13.90 0.19 17.55
N PHE A 19 -14.14 -0.98 16.95
CA PHE A 19 -14.08 -1.17 15.49
C PHE A 19 -15.15 -0.38 14.72
N ASP A 20 -16.35 -0.21 15.30
CA ASP A 20 -17.43 0.55 14.68
C ASP A 20 -17.08 2.04 14.51
N ASP A 21 -16.19 2.58 15.37
CA ASP A 21 -15.68 3.94 15.24
C ASP A 21 -14.61 4.07 14.14
N LEU A 22 -13.90 2.99 13.82
CA LEU A 22 -12.90 2.95 12.74
C LEU A 22 -13.56 2.92 11.37
N TRP A 23 -14.46 1.96 11.18
CA TRP A 23 -15.20 1.79 9.94
C TRP A 23 -16.50 1.06 10.21
N ARG A 24 -17.62 1.62 9.76
CA ARG A 24 -18.94 1.07 10.10
C ARG A 24 -19.10 -0.36 9.56
N GLY A 25 -19.45 -1.29 10.43
CA GLY A 25 -19.62 -2.71 10.09
C GLY A 25 -18.31 -3.50 10.01
N PHE A 26 -17.15 -2.86 10.21
CA PHE A 26 -15.90 -3.57 10.44
C PHE A 26 -15.94 -4.21 11.83
N GLN A 27 -15.48 -5.45 11.92
CA GLN A 27 -15.45 -6.24 13.14
C GLN A 27 -14.09 -6.93 13.23
N PRO A 28 -13.59 -7.26 14.44
CA PRO A 28 -12.33 -7.96 14.59
C PRO A 28 -12.39 -9.33 13.91
N PHE A 29 -11.34 -9.65 13.14
CA PHE A 29 -11.13 -10.98 12.56
C PHE A 29 -10.20 -11.79 13.46
N LYS A 30 -10.12 -13.10 13.22
CA LYS A 30 -9.04 -13.88 13.83
C LYS A 30 -7.71 -13.47 13.21
N PHE A 31 -6.64 -13.71 13.95
CA PHE A 31 -5.29 -13.51 13.45
C PHE A 31 -4.33 -14.61 13.89
N ALA A 32 -3.21 -14.72 13.18
CA ALA A 32 -2.08 -15.57 13.54
C ALA A 32 -0.77 -14.78 13.52
N LEU A 33 0.12 -15.10 14.46
CA LEU A 33 1.51 -14.65 14.45
C LEU A 33 2.38 -15.82 14.05
N TYR A 34 3.36 -15.60 13.16
CA TYR A 34 4.25 -16.67 12.74
C TYR A 34 5.68 -16.17 12.51
N ASP A 35 6.64 -17.09 12.55
CA ASP A 35 8.02 -16.88 12.13
C ASP A 35 8.41 -17.90 11.05
N ASP A 36 9.70 -18.10 10.79
CA ASP A 36 10.16 -19.09 9.81
C ASP A 36 9.84 -20.54 10.19
N TYR A 37 9.58 -20.82 11.49
CA TYR A 37 9.49 -22.16 12.06
C TYR A 37 8.15 -22.46 12.76
N LYS A 38 7.54 -21.47 13.38
CA LYS A 38 6.38 -21.61 14.27
C LYS A 38 5.25 -20.70 13.82
N CYS A 39 4.03 -21.14 14.09
CA CYS A 39 2.84 -20.32 13.96
C CYS A 39 1.99 -20.45 15.22
N PHE A 40 1.53 -19.33 15.77
CA PHE A 40 0.62 -19.27 16.89
C PHE A 40 -0.71 -18.70 16.42
N TYR A 41 -1.76 -19.52 16.52
CA TYR A 41 -3.08 -19.21 16.03
C TYR A 41 -4.12 -19.72 17.03
N ASN A 42 -5.06 -18.84 17.37
CA ASN A 42 -6.22 -19.18 18.20
C ASN A 42 -5.85 -19.85 19.55
N GLY A 43 -4.81 -19.33 20.22
CA GLY A 43 -4.38 -19.80 21.54
C GLY A 43 -3.51 -21.06 21.53
N SER A 44 -3.04 -21.52 20.37
CA SER A 44 -2.17 -22.70 20.28
C SER A 44 -1.11 -22.58 19.20
N TYR A 45 0.00 -23.28 19.40
CA TYR A 45 1.00 -23.48 18.35
C TYR A 45 0.49 -24.49 17.33
N ILE A 46 0.62 -24.14 16.05
CA ILE A 46 0.33 -24.99 14.89
C ILE A 46 1.54 -25.08 13.96
N ASP A 47 1.55 -26.08 13.09
CA ASP A 47 2.47 -26.10 11.97
C ASP A 47 2.16 -24.93 11.04
N LYS A 48 3.19 -24.18 10.62
CA LYS A 48 3.04 -23.04 9.70
C LYS A 48 2.40 -23.51 8.39
N PRO A 49 1.19 -23.03 8.04
CA PRO A 49 0.58 -23.34 6.76
C PRO A 49 1.42 -22.81 5.60
N LYS A 50 1.48 -23.55 4.48
CA LYS A 50 2.27 -23.15 3.30
C LYS A 50 1.77 -21.86 2.66
N GLU A 51 0.47 -21.60 2.77
CA GLU A 51 -0.19 -20.38 2.29
C GLU A 51 0.22 -19.13 3.10
N PHE A 52 0.85 -19.27 4.28
CA PHE A 52 1.20 -18.12 5.12
C PHE A 52 2.51 -17.51 4.63
N VAL A 53 2.37 -16.55 3.71
CA VAL A 53 3.45 -15.83 3.04
C VAL A 53 3.18 -14.34 3.16
N ALA A 54 4.19 -13.60 3.63
CA ALA A 54 4.11 -12.16 3.93
C ALA A 54 3.02 -11.77 4.97
N ASN A 55 2.97 -10.47 5.28
CA ASN A 55 1.93 -9.91 6.13
C ASN A 55 0.72 -9.60 5.24
N THR A 56 -0.42 -10.24 5.50
CA THR A 56 -1.62 -10.07 4.67
C THR A 56 -2.87 -10.62 5.37
N SER A 57 -4.02 -10.61 4.67
CA SER A 57 -5.20 -11.41 4.99
C SER A 57 -5.26 -12.67 4.12
N VAL A 58 -5.61 -13.81 4.71
CA VAL A 58 -5.72 -15.11 4.00
C VAL A 58 -7.02 -15.84 4.35
N PHE A 59 -7.48 -16.72 3.46
CA PHE A 59 -8.60 -17.62 3.72
C PHE A 59 -8.10 -18.91 4.35
N TYR A 60 -8.40 -19.12 5.64
CA TYR A 60 -7.92 -20.26 6.41
C TYR A 60 -9.05 -20.83 7.27
N GLU A 61 -9.22 -22.17 7.25
CA GLU A 61 -10.28 -22.87 7.99
C GLU A 61 -11.69 -22.30 7.75
N GLY A 62 -12.00 -21.93 6.51
CA GLY A 62 -13.34 -21.47 6.12
C GLY A 62 -13.65 -20.00 6.44
N GLN A 63 -12.67 -19.20 6.89
CA GLN A 63 -12.85 -17.77 7.15
C GLN A 63 -11.62 -16.96 6.72
N HIS A 64 -11.79 -15.66 6.49
CA HIS A 64 -10.65 -14.76 6.35
C HIS A 64 -10.03 -14.47 7.72
N ILE A 65 -8.69 -14.49 7.79
CA ILE A 65 -7.91 -14.13 8.98
C ILE A 65 -6.76 -13.20 8.59
N ALA A 66 -6.27 -12.40 9.55
CA ALA A 66 -5.03 -11.65 9.42
C ALA A 66 -3.82 -12.54 9.77
N ILE A 67 -2.72 -12.41 9.04
CA ILE A 67 -1.47 -13.11 9.35
C ILE A 67 -0.31 -12.12 9.40
N TRP A 68 0.60 -12.32 10.35
CA TRP A 68 1.76 -11.46 10.50
C TRP A 68 3.05 -12.27 10.75
N HIS A 69 4.05 -12.04 9.91
CA HIS A 69 5.39 -12.59 10.02
C HIS A 69 6.23 -11.74 10.97
N VAL A 70 6.48 -12.25 12.17
CA VAL A 70 7.24 -11.54 13.20
C VAL A 70 8.73 -11.84 13.03
N MET A 71 9.44 -10.95 12.31
CA MET A 71 10.88 -11.09 12.06
C MET A 71 11.74 -10.46 13.16
N GLU A 72 11.22 -9.42 13.82
CA GLU A 72 11.92 -8.61 14.80
C GLU A 72 10.97 -8.16 15.91
N PRO A 73 11.48 -7.90 17.14
CA PRO A 73 10.66 -7.40 18.23
C PRO A 73 9.96 -6.10 17.86
N MET A 74 8.66 -6.02 18.13
CA MET A 74 7.83 -4.86 17.87
C MET A 74 7.01 -4.54 19.11
N ASP A 75 6.76 -3.25 19.36
CA ASP A 75 5.83 -2.82 20.40
C ASP A 75 4.44 -3.47 20.17
N PRO A 76 3.84 -4.12 21.19
CA PRO A 76 2.56 -4.80 21.03
C PRO A 76 1.39 -3.90 20.58
N ILE A 77 1.41 -2.61 20.92
CA ILE A 77 0.40 -1.64 20.45
C ILE A 77 0.57 -1.42 18.95
N ILE A 78 1.80 -1.19 18.50
CA ILE A 78 2.09 -1.01 17.07
C ILE A 78 1.76 -2.29 16.29
N LEU A 79 2.12 -3.45 16.81
CA LEU A 79 1.77 -4.72 16.18
C LEU A 79 0.26 -4.94 16.13
N ALA A 80 -0.48 -4.57 17.18
CA ALA A 80 -1.94 -4.64 17.17
C ALA A 80 -2.57 -3.79 16.07
N THR A 81 -2.10 -2.55 15.85
CA THR A 81 -2.64 -1.71 14.77
C THR A 81 -2.29 -2.26 13.40
N LYS A 82 -1.08 -2.80 13.22
CA LYS A 82 -0.67 -3.49 12.00
C LYS A 82 -1.49 -4.75 11.72
N ILE A 83 -1.89 -5.50 12.74
CA ILE A 83 -2.82 -6.63 12.53
C ILE A 83 -4.22 -6.12 12.17
N ILE A 84 -4.69 -5.03 12.79
CA ILE A 84 -5.99 -4.42 12.45
C ILE A 84 -6.03 -3.95 10.98
N HIS A 85 -4.91 -3.46 10.44
CA HIS A 85 -4.74 -3.20 9.01
C HIS A 85 -5.06 -4.45 8.18
N GLU A 86 -4.42 -5.58 8.50
CA GLU A 86 -4.65 -6.85 7.79
C GLU A 86 -6.06 -7.39 8.00
N MET A 87 -6.66 -7.18 9.18
CA MET A 87 -8.07 -7.48 9.41
C MET A 87 -8.98 -6.64 8.52
N PHE A 88 -8.59 -5.40 8.18
CA PHE A 88 -9.35 -4.56 7.27
C PHE A 88 -9.29 -5.08 5.83
N HIS A 89 -8.17 -5.66 5.39
CA HIS A 89 -8.14 -6.40 4.12
C HIS A 89 -9.05 -7.63 4.13
N ALA A 90 -9.15 -8.35 5.26
CA ALA A 90 -10.14 -9.41 5.41
C ALA A 90 -11.58 -8.87 5.27
N PHE A 91 -11.85 -7.70 5.87
CA PHE A 91 -13.13 -7.00 5.73
C PHE A 91 -13.44 -6.60 4.27
N GLN A 92 -12.49 -6.00 3.56
CA GLN A 92 -12.62 -5.65 2.14
C GLN A 92 -12.96 -6.89 1.30
N ASN A 93 -12.28 -8.01 1.55
CA ASN A 93 -12.53 -9.27 0.85
C ASN A 93 -13.94 -9.83 1.08
N ILE A 94 -14.42 -9.90 2.33
CA ILE A 94 -15.78 -10.40 2.59
C ILE A 94 -16.89 -9.49 2.05
N ARG A 95 -16.58 -8.21 1.85
CA ARG A 95 -17.48 -7.22 1.24
C ARG A 95 -17.51 -7.29 -0.29
N GLY A 96 -16.63 -8.11 -0.89
CA GLY A 96 -16.52 -8.22 -2.34
C GLY A 96 -15.88 -6.98 -2.96
N GLU A 97 -14.95 -6.34 -2.25
CA GLU A 97 -14.19 -5.21 -2.78
C GLU A 97 -13.59 -5.56 -4.16
N SER A 98 -13.76 -4.65 -5.11
CA SER A 98 -13.44 -4.88 -6.53
C SER A 98 -12.47 -3.84 -7.09
N ARG A 99 -12.14 -2.81 -6.30
CA ARG A 99 -11.39 -1.62 -6.73
C ARG A 99 -9.87 -1.77 -6.61
N PHE A 100 -9.39 -3.00 -6.40
CA PHE A 100 -7.97 -3.32 -6.25
C PHE A 100 -7.10 -2.81 -7.40
N PRO A 101 -5.92 -2.23 -7.08
CA PRO A 101 -4.98 -1.79 -8.10
C PRO A 101 -4.40 -3.00 -8.85
N LYS A 102 -4.17 -2.84 -10.15
CA LYS A 102 -3.50 -3.84 -10.97
C LYS A 102 -1.98 -3.71 -10.86
N GLU A 103 -1.41 -4.19 -9.76
CA GLU A 103 -0.02 -3.91 -9.39
C GLU A 103 1.00 -4.27 -10.46
N LEU A 104 0.94 -5.47 -11.06
CA LEU A 104 1.89 -5.88 -12.09
C LEU A 104 1.78 -5.05 -13.38
N GLU A 105 0.56 -4.64 -13.74
CA GLU A 105 0.32 -3.74 -14.88
C GLU A 105 0.93 -2.37 -14.58
N ALA A 106 0.67 -1.83 -13.39
CA ALA A 106 1.16 -0.53 -12.95
C ALA A 106 2.69 -0.45 -12.88
N LEU A 107 3.37 -1.51 -12.43
CA LEU A 107 4.83 -1.56 -12.44
C LEU A 107 5.43 -1.34 -13.83
N CYS A 108 4.75 -1.82 -14.88
CA CYS A 108 5.22 -1.69 -16.26
C CYS A 108 4.75 -0.40 -16.94
N GLU A 109 3.53 0.06 -16.62
CA GLU A 109 2.83 1.09 -17.39
C GLU A 109 2.83 2.46 -16.73
N TYR A 110 2.94 2.56 -15.39
CA TYR A 110 2.86 3.84 -14.69
C TYR A 110 3.99 4.79 -15.11
N GLN A 111 3.64 5.99 -15.57
CA GLN A 111 4.62 6.98 -15.99
C GLN A 111 4.80 8.08 -14.94
N TYR A 112 6.04 8.22 -14.48
CA TYR A 112 6.46 9.35 -13.65
C TYR A 112 6.63 10.60 -14.53
N ASP A 113 5.54 11.36 -14.69
CA ASP A 113 5.46 12.60 -15.46
C ASP A 113 5.65 13.85 -14.58
N GLU A 114 6.46 14.80 -15.03
CA GLU A 114 6.83 15.99 -14.25
C GLU A 114 5.63 16.91 -13.96
N VAL A 115 4.69 17.04 -14.90
CA VAL A 115 3.50 17.85 -14.72
C VAL A 115 2.51 17.12 -13.80
N ASN A 116 2.29 15.83 -14.01
CA ASN A 116 1.40 15.02 -13.17
C ASN A 116 1.85 15.06 -11.69
N LEU A 117 3.13 14.82 -11.43
CA LEU A 117 3.66 14.78 -10.07
C LEU A 117 3.80 16.17 -9.44
N SER A 118 4.05 17.22 -10.23
CA SER A 118 3.97 18.59 -9.71
C SER A 118 2.54 18.92 -9.27
N LEU A 119 1.51 18.49 -10.01
CA LEU A 119 0.12 18.65 -9.58
C LEU A 119 -0.23 17.77 -8.38
N LYS A 120 0.30 16.54 -8.29
CA LYS A 120 0.16 15.68 -7.10
C LYS A 120 0.73 16.37 -5.86
N TYR A 121 1.87 17.04 -6.00
CA TYR A 121 2.48 17.77 -4.90
C TYR A 121 1.57 18.92 -4.41
N GLU A 122 1.00 19.69 -5.33
CA GLU A 122 0.03 20.75 -4.97
C GLU A 122 -1.23 20.16 -4.33
N GLU A 123 -1.74 19.04 -4.86
CA GLU A 123 -2.84 18.26 -4.28
C GLU A 123 -2.53 17.84 -2.83
N ASN A 124 -1.34 17.29 -2.57
CA ASN A 124 -0.90 16.88 -1.23
C ASN A 124 -0.80 18.09 -0.28
N ARG A 125 -0.27 19.22 -0.75
CA ARG A 125 -0.18 20.44 0.05
C ARG A 125 -1.56 20.95 0.43
N THR A 126 -2.50 21.00 -0.51
CA THR A 126 -3.87 21.43 -0.21
C THR A 126 -4.60 20.44 0.71
N LEU A 127 -4.35 19.12 0.57
CA LEU A 127 -4.87 18.10 1.48
C LEU A 127 -4.43 18.34 2.93
N LEU A 128 -3.18 18.74 3.16
CA LEU A 128 -2.69 19.07 4.50
C LEU A 128 -3.36 20.31 5.09
N LEU A 129 -3.57 21.35 4.28
CA LEU A 129 -4.33 22.52 4.73
C LEU A 129 -5.73 22.13 5.17
N LEU A 130 -6.40 21.23 4.42
CA LEU A 130 -7.74 20.74 4.74
C LEU A 130 -7.78 19.90 6.03
N LEU A 131 -6.71 19.14 6.31
CA LEU A 131 -6.57 18.35 7.52
C LEU A 131 -6.43 19.24 8.77
N GLU A 132 -5.74 20.37 8.65
CA GLU A 132 -5.49 21.29 9.77
C GLU A 132 -6.63 22.27 10.00
N ASN A 133 -7.17 22.83 8.93
CA ASN A 133 -8.27 23.77 8.98
C ASN A 133 -9.12 23.65 7.71
N PHE A 134 -10.15 22.83 7.78
CA PHE A 134 -11.02 22.59 6.64
C PHE A 134 -11.67 23.89 6.15
N CYS A 135 -11.49 24.18 4.86
CA CYS A 135 -12.08 25.30 4.16
C CYS A 135 -12.66 24.81 2.84
N HIS A 136 -13.89 25.23 2.52
CA HIS A 136 -14.58 24.80 1.31
C HIS A 136 -13.84 25.26 0.04
N GLU A 137 -13.25 26.45 0.03
CA GLU A 137 -12.49 26.94 -1.14
C GLU A 137 -11.24 26.09 -1.40
N ALA A 138 -10.49 25.76 -0.35
CA ALA A 138 -9.35 24.84 -0.45
C ALA A 138 -9.78 23.43 -0.87
N TYR A 139 -10.98 22.99 -0.47
CA TYR A 139 -11.52 21.70 -0.87
C TYR A 139 -11.84 21.67 -2.37
N LEU A 140 -12.44 22.74 -2.90
CA LEU A 140 -12.67 22.89 -4.34
C LEU A 140 -11.36 22.97 -5.12
N GLU A 141 -10.33 23.65 -4.60
CA GLU A 141 -9.00 23.69 -5.20
C GLU A 141 -8.37 22.28 -5.26
N PHE A 142 -8.40 21.54 -4.15
CA PHE A 142 -7.94 20.14 -4.09
C PHE A 142 -8.64 19.26 -5.14
N LEU A 143 -9.98 19.36 -5.23
CA LEU A 143 -10.76 18.63 -6.22
C LEU A 143 -10.44 19.04 -7.65
N SER A 144 -10.10 20.32 -7.90
CA SER A 144 -9.71 20.79 -9.22
C SER A 144 -8.42 20.10 -9.70
N TYR A 145 -7.40 19.98 -8.83
CA TYR A 145 -6.16 19.26 -9.17
C TYR A 145 -6.46 17.81 -9.53
N ARG A 146 -7.27 17.12 -8.72
CA ARG A 146 -7.67 15.73 -8.98
C ARG A 146 -8.48 15.60 -10.27
N ALA A 147 -9.42 16.51 -10.55
CA ALA A 147 -10.20 16.53 -11.79
C ALA A 147 -9.29 16.67 -13.03
N PHE A 148 -8.33 17.60 -12.96
CA PHE A 148 -7.38 17.81 -14.05
C PHE A 148 -6.48 16.59 -14.26
N ARG A 149 -5.92 16.02 -13.18
CA ARG A 149 -5.09 14.82 -13.24
C ARG A 149 -5.86 13.63 -13.79
N ARG A 150 -7.10 13.39 -13.34
CA ARG A 150 -7.98 12.36 -13.88
C ARG A 150 -8.20 12.49 -15.38
N LYS A 151 -8.36 13.72 -15.89
CA LYS A 151 -8.62 13.98 -17.30
C LYS A 151 -7.35 13.80 -18.16
N LYS A 152 -6.21 14.31 -17.70
CA LYS A 152 -4.96 14.35 -18.47
C LYS A 152 -4.09 13.10 -18.31
N TYR A 153 -4.13 12.48 -17.13
CA TYR A 153 -3.36 11.30 -16.72
C TYR A 153 -4.30 10.21 -16.19
N PRO A 154 -5.27 9.74 -16.98
CA PRO A 154 -6.34 8.87 -16.50
C PRO A 154 -5.84 7.53 -15.96
N TYR A 155 -4.74 7.00 -16.48
CA TYR A 155 -4.16 5.74 -16.01
C TYR A 155 -3.50 5.91 -14.64
N GLU A 156 -2.58 6.87 -14.53
CA GLU A 156 -1.85 7.18 -13.30
C GLU A 156 -2.80 7.58 -12.17
N PHE A 157 -3.76 8.47 -12.46
CA PHE A 157 -4.76 8.87 -11.47
C PHE A 157 -5.59 7.69 -10.98
N ARG A 158 -6.05 6.82 -11.89
CA ARG A 158 -6.86 5.65 -11.51
C ARG A 158 -6.05 4.66 -10.68
N TYR A 159 -4.80 4.39 -11.05
CA TYR A 159 -3.91 3.52 -10.27
C TYR A 159 -3.73 4.07 -8.85
N GLU A 160 -3.32 5.34 -8.74
CA GLU A 160 -3.12 6.00 -7.44
C GLU A 160 -4.39 5.99 -6.60
N ALA A 161 -5.54 6.34 -7.18
CA ALA A 161 -6.83 6.33 -6.49
C ALA A 161 -7.24 4.92 -6.02
N SER A 162 -6.93 3.87 -6.79
CA SER A 162 -7.13 2.48 -6.37
C SER A 162 -6.22 2.09 -5.21
N VAL A 163 -4.96 2.51 -5.20
CA VAL A 163 -4.05 2.28 -4.06
C VAL A 163 -4.53 3.05 -2.82
N GLU A 164 -4.92 4.32 -2.98
CA GLU A 164 -5.50 5.13 -1.91
C GLU A 164 -6.76 4.47 -1.32
N GLU A 165 -7.65 3.91 -2.16
CA GLU A 165 -8.87 3.23 -1.73
C GLU A 165 -8.61 1.95 -0.92
N ILE A 166 -7.65 1.12 -1.35
CA ILE A 166 -7.39 -0.16 -0.69
C ILE A 166 -6.47 0.02 0.51
N GLU A 167 -5.28 0.53 0.25
CA GLU A 167 -4.17 0.57 1.20
C GLU A 167 -4.25 1.81 2.08
N GLY A 168 -4.66 2.95 1.49
CA GLY A 168 -4.91 4.17 2.26
C GLY A 168 -6.11 4.04 3.20
N ALA A 169 -7.15 3.29 2.84
CA ALA A 169 -8.25 2.98 3.76
C ALA A 169 -7.81 2.03 4.90
N ALA A 170 -7.04 0.99 4.58
CA ALA A 170 -6.50 0.08 5.59
C ALA A 170 -5.56 0.81 6.56
N GLN A 171 -4.68 1.68 6.04
CA GLN A 171 -3.82 2.50 6.87
C GLN A 171 -4.61 3.58 7.65
N TYR A 172 -5.70 4.15 7.10
CA TYR A 172 -6.62 5.00 7.87
C TYR A 172 -7.20 4.28 9.09
N VAL A 173 -7.63 3.04 8.93
CA VAL A 173 -8.16 2.21 10.02
C VAL A 173 -7.07 1.87 11.04
N GLU A 174 -5.87 1.48 10.60
CA GLU A 174 -4.69 1.30 11.45
C GLU A 174 -4.40 2.55 12.28
N PHE A 175 -4.42 3.71 11.63
CA PHE A 175 -4.07 5.00 12.21
C PHE A 175 -5.07 5.44 13.28
N ASN A 176 -6.37 5.22 13.04
CA ASN A 176 -7.40 5.54 14.01
C ASN A 176 -7.47 4.50 15.15
N ALA A 177 -7.06 3.25 14.91
CA ALA A 177 -6.85 2.28 15.99
C ALA A 177 -5.71 2.72 16.92
N LEU A 178 -4.61 3.25 16.35
CA LEU A 178 -3.49 3.79 17.13
C LEU A 178 -3.95 4.95 18.03
N ASN A 179 -4.80 5.83 17.51
CA ASN A 179 -5.38 6.94 18.27
C ASN A 179 -6.18 6.46 19.50
N GLN A 180 -6.93 5.36 19.37
CA GLN A 180 -7.70 4.78 20.48
C GLN A 180 -6.80 4.11 21.53
N LEU A 181 -5.64 3.57 21.12
CA LEU A 181 -4.74 2.83 22.00
C LEU A 181 -3.69 3.70 22.68
N SER A 182 -3.18 4.71 21.98
CA SER A 182 -2.11 5.59 22.45
C SER A 182 -2.11 6.94 21.71
N GLU A 183 -2.59 7.98 22.40
CA GLU A 183 -2.56 9.37 21.90
C GLU A 183 -1.13 9.87 21.59
N GLU A 184 -0.12 9.46 22.38
CA GLU A 184 1.29 9.85 22.18
C GLU A 184 1.84 9.31 20.86
N LEU A 185 1.83 7.99 20.68
CA LEU A 185 2.25 7.34 19.42
C LEU A 185 1.46 7.84 18.21
N PHE A 186 0.17 8.14 18.38
CA PHE A 186 -0.64 8.74 17.33
C PHE A 186 -0.15 10.14 16.95
N ALA A 187 0.11 11.01 17.94
CA ALA A 187 0.61 12.36 17.71
C ALA A 187 1.98 12.34 17.00
N GLU A 188 2.87 11.43 17.36
CA GLU A 188 4.14 11.24 16.66
C GLU A 188 3.92 10.75 15.22
N SER A 189 3.05 9.76 15.04
CA SER A 189 2.78 9.17 13.73
C SER A 189 2.13 10.16 12.77
N ILE A 190 1.26 11.07 13.24
CA ILE A 190 0.63 12.08 12.36
C ILE A 190 1.63 13.12 11.89
N VAL A 191 2.57 13.53 12.74
CA VAL A 191 3.63 14.45 12.34
C VAL A 191 4.48 13.82 11.23
N GLN A 192 4.92 12.57 11.43
CA GLN A 192 5.72 11.87 10.43
C GLN A 192 4.97 11.68 9.11
N LEU A 193 3.67 11.36 9.16
CA LEU A 193 2.85 11.17 7.96
C LEU A 193 2.72 12.48 7.17
N LYS A 194 2.43 13.60 7.86
CA LYS A 194 2.37 14.94 7.26
C LYS A 194 3.68 15.32 6.57
N GLU A 195 4.81 15.05 7.22
CA GLU A 195 6.14 15.34 6.66
C GLU A 195 6.40 14.54 5.38
N ARG A 196 6.10 13.23 5.38
CA ARG A 196 6.38 12.34 4.23
C ARG A 196 5.68 12.77 2.94
N ILE A 197 4.44 13.27 3.00
CA ILE A 197 3.70 13.62 1.78
C ILE A 197 4.10 14.96 1.15
N LEU A 198 4.93 15.76 1.83
CA LEU A 198 5.48 17.04 1.34
C LEU A 198 6.94 16.95 0.89
N VAL A 199 7.59 15.79 0.97
CA VAL A 199 8.96 15.65 0.47
C VAL A 199 8.93 15.54 -1.06
N ALA A 200 9.01 16.69 -1.73
CA ALA A 200 8.95 16.78 -3.19
C ALA A 200 9.98 15.87 -3.90
N GLU A 201 11.18 15.72 -3.33
CA GLU A 201 12.20 14.85 -3.92
C GLU A 201 11.94 13.34 -3.70
N ASP A 202 11.03 12.97 -2.78
CA ASP A 202 10.82 11.58 -2.33
C ASP A 202 9.37 11.11 -2.49
N VAL A 203 8.75 11.46 -3.61
CA VAL A 203 7.42 10.96 -4.00
C VAL A 203 7.46 9.52 -4.58
N PHE A 204 8.57 8.81 -4.42
CA PHE A 204 8.84 7.53 -5.11
C PHE A 204 9.11 6.38 -4.13
N PRO A 205 8.68 5.16 -4.43
CA PRO A 205 7.71 4.83 -5.48
C PRO A 205 6.33 5.39 -5.12
N ILE A 206 5.58 5.84 -6.14
CA ILE A 206 4.28 6.52 -5.92
C ILE A 206 3.31 5.66 -5.10
N ARG A 207 3.38 4.34 -5.28
CA ARG A 207 2.56 3.36 -4.58
C ARG A 207 2.59 3.55 -3.07
N VAL A 208 3.78 3.63 -2.47
CA VAL A 208 3.94 3.80 -1.01
C VAL A 208 3.36 5.14 -0.56
N ARG A 209 3.54 6.18 -1.38
CA ARG A 209 3.04 7.52 -1.04
C ARG A 209 1.51 7.59 -1.09
N CYS A 210 0.86 6.79 -1.92
CA CYS A 210 -0.59 6.70 -1.96
C CYS A 210 -1.21 6.14 -0.68
N TYR A 211 -0.47 5.36 0.12
CA TYR A 211 -0.95 4.90 1.43
C TYR A 211 -1.15 6.12 2.36
N ASP A 212 -0.10 6.93 2.51
CA ASP A 212 -0.12 8.13 3.35
C ASP A 212 -1.16 9.15 2.85
N VAL A 213 -1.21 9.39 1.53
CA VAL A 213 -2.21 10.30 0.94
C VAL A 213 -3.62 9.78 1.19
N GLY A 214 -3.88 8.49 0.90
CA GLY A 214 -5.20 7.91 1.08
C GLY A 214 -5.65 7.98 2.53
N THR A 215 -4.75 7.69 3.47
CA THR A 215 -5.00 7.84 4.91
C THR A 215 -5.50 9.24 5.26
N LEU A 216 -4.79 10.27 4.82
CA LEU A 216 -5.17 11.67 5.11
C LEU A 216 -6.43 12.08 4.36
N PHE A 217 -6.63 11.59 3.15
CA PHE A 217 -7.83 11.85 2.37
C PHE A 217 -9.07 11.31 3.09
N PHE A 218 -9.05 10.05 3.54
CA PHE A 218 -10.13 9.49 4.35
C PHE A 218 -10.31 10.23 5.67
N GLN A 219 -9.22 10.68 6.32
CA GLN A 219 -9.32 11.49 7.53
C GLN A 219 -10.05 12.81 7.29
N VAL A 220 -9.71 13.55 6.22
CA VAL A 220 -10.39 14.79 5.84
C VAL A 220 -11.86 14.55 5.52
N LEU A 221 -12.17 13.50 4.76
CA LEU A 221 -13.55 13.16 4.40
C LEU A 221 -14.39 12.82 5.64
N LYS A 222 -13.86 12.00 6.55
CA LYS A 222 -14.54 11.60 7.79
C LYS A 222 -14.76 12.79 8.72
N ASN A 223 -13.70 13.55 9.03
CA ASN A 223 -13.75 14.65 9.99
C ASN A 223 -14.73 15.75 9.58
N ASN A 224 -15.00 15.88 8.28
CA ASN A 224 -15.86 16.92 7.73
C ASN A 224 -17.19 16.40 7.17
N ASN A 225 -17.55 15.14 7.43
CA ASN A 225 -18.79 14.50 6.96
C ASN A 225 -19.00 14.62 5.44
N LEU A 226 -17.92 14.51 4.65
CA LEU A 226 -17.95 14.64 3.19
C LEU A 226 -18.17 13.32 2.45
N LEU A 227 -18.06 12.20 3.17
CA LEU A 227 -18.30 10.87 2.65
C LEU A 227 -19.09 10.05 3.66
N ASP A 228 -20.09 9.33 3.17
CA ASP A 228 -20.69 8.25 3.93
C ASP A 228 -19.90 6.95 3.71
N PHE A 229 -19.35 6.41 4.80
CA PHE A 229 -18.57 5.17 4.83
C PHE A 229 -19.46 3.91 4.79
N GLU A 230 -20.77 4.07 4.56
CA GLU A 230 -21.78 3.01 4.46
C GLU A 230 -22.05 2.51 3.04
N GLU A 231 -21.71 3.31 2.02
CA GLU A 231 -22.10 3.02 0.65
C GLU A 231 -21.25 1.90 0.06
N ASN A 232 -21.84 0.72 -0.16
CA ASN A 232 -21.20 -0.31 -0.98
C ASN A 232 -21.17 0.20 -2.42
N SER A 233 -20.00 0.60 -2.88
CA SER A 233 -19.82 1.25 -4.17
C SER A 233 -18.63 0.64 -4.89
N ASP A 234 -18.86 0.19 -6.12
CA ASP A 234 -17.78 -0.21 -7.04
C ASP A 234 -17.05 1.01 -7.65
N VAL A 235 -17.50 2.23 -7.33
CA VAL A 235 -16.85 3.48 -7.74
C VAL A 235 -15.82 3.88 -6.68
N LEU A 236 -14.63 4.30 -7.13
CA LEU A 236 -13.58 4.85 -6.27
C LEU A 236 -14.07 6.08 -5.51
N THR A 237 -13.69 6.22 -4.25
CA THR A 237 -14.02 7.39 -3.42
C THR A 237 -13.52 8.67 -4.09
N ALA A 238 -12.32 8.65 -4.65
CA ALA A 238 -11.77 9.73 -5.47
C ALA A 238 -12.69 10.19 -6.60
N ASP A 239 -13.36 9.26 -7.29
CA ASP A 239 -14.28 9.58 -8.38
C ASP A 239 -15.62 10.09 -7.87
N ARG A 240 -16.12 9.53 -6.75
CA ARG A 240 -17.34 10.00 -6.07
C ARG A 240 -17.20 11.46 -5.65
N THR A 241 -16.06 11.84 -5.06
CA THR A 241 -15.81 13.23 -4.65
C THR A 241 -15.67 14.21 -5.81
N LEU A 242 -15.38 13.73 -7.01
CA LEU A 242 -15.29 14.54 -8.23
C LEU A 242 -16.64 14.73 -8.94
N SER A 243 -17.72 14.12 -8.43
CA SER A 243 -19.06 14.30 -9.00
C SER A 243 -19.49 15.76 -8.92
N GLY A 244 -19.81 16.37 -10.08
CA GLY A 244 -20.22 17.77 -10.15
C GLY A 244 -19.08 18.79 -10.13
N VAL A 245 -17.81 18.36 -10.07
CA VAL A 245 -16.66 19.27 -10.21
C VAL A 245 -16.53 19.67 -11.68
N HIS A 246 -16.59 20.98 -11.94
CA HIS A 246 -16.43 21.54 -13.28
C HIS A 246 -14.95 21.74 -13.63
N ASP A 247 -14.65 21.75 -14.93
CA ASP A 247 -13.32 22.06 -15.43
C ASP A 247 -12.93 23.50 -15.04
N HIS A 248 -12.00 23.63 -14.11
CA HIS A 248 -11.35 24.89 -13.77
C HIS A 248 -10.03 25.02 -14.51
N SER A 249 -9.69 26.24 -14.93
CA SER A 249 -8.35 26.53 -15.42
C SER A 249 -7.39 26.51 -14.24
N ILE A 250 -6.43 25.58 -14.27
CA ILE A 250 -5.39 25.44 -13.25
C ILE A 250 -4.09 25.98 -13.81
N GLU A 251 -3.42 26.83 -13.04
CA GLU A 251 -2.07 27.26 -13.35
C GLU A 251 -1.10 26.10 -13.04
N ILE A 252 -0.45 25.57 -14.08
CA ILE A 252 0.52 24.48 -13.92
C ILE A 252 1.88 25.09 -13.62
N LYS A 253 2.38 24.87 -12.40
CA LYS A 253 3.75 25.20 -12.00
C LYS A 253 4.54 23.92 -11.84
N LEU A 254 5.58 23.76 -12.65
CA LEU A 254 6.53 22.67 -12.47
C LEU A 254 7.31 22.88 -11.18
N ASN A 255 7.40 21.84 -10.37
CA ASN A 255 8.22 21.84 -9.17
C ASN A 255 9.62 21.29 -9.51
N PRO A 256 10.70 22.10 -9.42
CA PRO A 256 12.06 21.65 -9.76
C PRO A 256 12.54 20.46 -8.92
N ASP A 257 12.08 20.33 -7.67
CA ASP A 257 12.50 19.26 -6.78
C ASP A 257 11.80 17.93 -7.13
N ILE A 258 10.57 18.00 -7.65
CA ILE A 258 9.89 16.83 -8.24
C ILE A 258 10.68 16.33 -9.46
N ILE A 259 11.09 17.24 -10.36
CA ILE A 259 11.87 16.87 -11.57
C ILE A 259 13.19 16.20 -11.17
N LYS A 260 13.95 16.79 -10.23
CA LYS A 260 15.16 16.17 -9.68
C LYS A 260 14.89 14.80 -9.06
N GLY A 261 13.78 14.66 -8.34
CA GLY A 261 13.34 13.40 -7.74
C GLY A 261 13.09 12.32 -8.80
N ILE A 262 12.38 12.65 -9.89
CA ILE A 262 12.13 11.74 -11.02
C ILE A 262 13.46 11.27 -11.62
N ASP A 263 14.37 12.20 -11.92
CA ASP A 263 15.67 11.87 -12.51
C ASP A 263 16.50 10.98 -11.59
N ARG A 264 16.55 11.32 -10.29
CA ARG A 264 17.24 10.51 -9.27
C ARG A 264 16.67 9.11 -9.20
N TYR A 265 15.34 8.98 -9.15
CA TYR A 265 14.66 7.68 -9.09
C TYR A 265 14.94 6.83 -10.32
N ARG A 266 14.88 7.41 -11.52
CA ARG A 266 15.19 6.73 -12.79
C ARG A 266 16.64 6.26 -12.85
N ILE A 267 17.59 7.13 -12.50
CA ILE A 267 19.02 6.81 -12.48
C ILE A 267 19.28 5.66 -11.50
N ASN A 268 18.83 5.82 -10.25
CA ASN A 268 19.02 4.82 -9.20
C ASN A 268 18.40 3.46 -9.61
N THR A 269 17.18 3.46 -10.13
CA THR A 269 16.49 2.24 -10.61
C THR A 269 17.27 1.56 -11.73
N SER A 270 17.74 2.32 -12.73
CA SER A 270 18.52 1.76 -13.83
C SER A 270 19.85 1.17 -13.35
N GLN A 271 20.51 1.80 -12.37
CA GLN A 271 21.77 1.33 -11.81
C GLN A 271 21.57 0.04 -11.00
N MET A 272 20.56 -0.02 -10.13
CA MET A 272 20.23 -1.21 -9.36
C MET A 272 19.93 -2.40 -10.29
N ILE A 273 19.12 -2.17 -11.33
CA ILE A 273 18.73 -3.22 -12.27
C ILE A 273 19.92 -3.68 -13.11
N ARG A 274 20.73 -2.77 -13.66
CA ARG A 274 21.93 -3.13 -14.43
C ARG A 274 22.92 -3.92 -13.59
N ARG A 275 23.16 -3.50 -12.35
CA ARG A 275 23.99 -4.23 -11.39
C ARG A 275 23.41 -5.62 -11.11
N GLY A 276 22.10 -5.72 -10.92
CA GLY A 276 21.40 -7.00 -10.75
C GLY A 276 21.53 -7.94 -11.96
N ILE A 277 21.58 -7.40 -13.18
CA ILE A 277 21.83 -8.18 -14.41
C ILE A 277 23.27 -8.71 -14.43
N GLU A 278 24.25 -7.90 -14.02
CA GLU A 278 25.68 -8.24 -14.05
C GLU A 278 26.08 -9.21 -12.92
N GLU A 279 25.59 -8.98 -11.70
CA GLU A 279 25.99 -9.70 -10.49
C GLU A 279 25.00 -10.83 -10.09
N GLY A 280 23.82 -10.87 -10.72
CA GLY A 280 22.72 -11.76 -10.34
C GLY A 280 23.03 -13.24 -10.58
N ILE A 281 22.62 -14.07 -9.62
CA ILE A 281 22.74 -15.52 -9.71
C ILE A 281 21.46 -16.08 -10.30
N LEU A 282 21.56 -16.86 -11.38
CA LEU A 282 20.40 -17.52 -11.99
C LEU A 282 19.70 -18.42 -10.98
N LEU A 283 18.42 -18.13 -10.72
CA LEU A 283 17.56 -18.94 -9.88
C LEU A 283 16.69 -19.87 -10.73
N GLU A 284 15.99 -19.30 -11.71
CA GLU A 284 15.11 -20.02 -12.62
C GLU A 284 15.08 -19.36 -14.01
N GLU A 285 14.82 -20.17 -15.03
CA GLU A 285 14.65 -19.76 -16.43
C GLU A 285 13.57 -20.63 -17.10
N GLY A 286 12.93 -20.10 -18.14
CA GLY A 286 11.88 -20.75 -18.92
C GLY A 286 10.54 -20.00 -18.86
N GLU A 287 9.45 -20.65 -19.28
CA GLU A 287 8.11 -20.08 -19.11
C GLU A 287 7.71 -20.12 -17.63
N LEU A 288 7.63 -18.95 -17.00
CA LEU A 288 7.30 -18.79 -15.59
C LEU A 288 6.04 -17.94 -15.45
N GLU A 289 5.17 -18.33 -14.53
CA GLU A 289 4.02 -17.52 -14.15
C GLU A 289 4.32 -16.82 -12.84
N LEU A 290 4.33 -15.49 -12.84
CA LEU A 290 4.48 -14.70 -11.63
C LEU A 290 3.17 -14.68 -10.86
N LEU A 291 3.19 -15.20 -9.64
CA LEU A 291 2.02 -15.24 -8.75
C LEU A 291 2.03 -14.11 -7.73
N GLY A 292 3.22 -13.63 -7.36
CA GLY A 292 3.38 -12.52 -6.43
C GLY A 292 4.83 -12.08 -6.29
N LEU A 293 5.02 -10.85 -5.86
CA LEU A 293 6.29 -10.26 -5.45
C LEU A 293 6.01 -9.18 -4.41
N ASN A 294 7.05 -8.68 -3.73
CA ASN A 294 6.86 -7.51 -2.89
C ASN A 294 6.64 -6.27 -3.77
N VAL A 295 5.39 -5.84 -3.90
CA VAL A 295 5.01 -4.66 -4.71
C VAL A 295 5.32 -3.35 -3.99
N TYR A 296 5.60 -3.37 -2.69
CA TYR A 296 5.79 -2.18 -1.86
C TYR A 296 6.88 -1.25 -2.43
N ASP A 297 8.05 -1.78 -2.76
CA ASP A 297 9.20 -1.02 -3.29
C ASP A 297 9.65 -1.49 -4.68
N ALA A 298 8.81 -2.28 -5.36
CA ALA A 298 9.15 -2.86 -6.65
C ALA A 298 9.41 -1.78 -7.72
N ARG A 299 10.38 -2.07 -8.59
CA ARG A 299 10.81 -1.15 -9.65
C ARG A 299 10.84 -1.83 -10.99
N PHE A 300 10.76 -1.03 -12.05
CA PHE A 300 10.80 -1.52 -13.42
C PHE A 300 11.79 -0.73 -14.26
N PHE A 301 12.58 -1.44 -15.06
CA PHE A 301 13.44 -0.84 -16.08
C PHE A 301 13.73 -1.82 -17.22
N GLU A 302 13.44 -1.40 -18.45
CA GLU A 302 13.76 -2.10 -19.71
C GLU A 302 13.40 -3.60 -19.70
N GLY A 303 12.18 -3.93 -19.26
CA GLY A 303 11.69 -5.32 -19.21
C GLY A 303 12.20 -6.13 -18.02
N ASN A 304 12.73 -5.48 -16.98
CA ASN A 304 13.10 -6.15 -15.73
C ASN A 304 12.34 -5.53 -14.56
N LEU A 305 11.76 -6.39 -13.72
CA LEU A 305 11.22 -6.02 -12.42
C LEU A 305 12.28 -6.29 -11.34
N LEU A 306 12.48 -5.33 -10.46
CA LEU A 306 13.26 -5.46 -9.24
C LEU A 306 12.27 -5.56 -8.07
N SER A 307 12.42 -6.57 -7.21
CA SER A 307 11.61 -6.71 -6.01
C SER A 307 12.43 -7.28 -4.86
N THR A 308 12.16 -6.83 -3.64
CA THR A 308 12.84 -7.25 -2.42
C THR A 308 12.01 -8.27 -1.64
N HIS A 309 12.61 -8.90 -0.63
CA HIS A 309 12.00 -9.83 0.32
C HIS A 309 11.51 -11.17 -0.22
N PHE A 310 10.74 -11.22 -1.32
CA PHE A 310 10.27 -12.48 -1.90
C PHE A 310 9.88 -12.38 -3.37
N VAL A 311 9.87 -13.56 -4.03
CA VAL A 311 9.17 -13.79 -5.29
C VAL A 311 8.38 -15.10 -5.20
N PHE A 312 7.14 -15.07 -5.65
CA PHE A 312 6.24 -16.22 -5.73
C PHE A 312 5.89 -16.49 -7.20
N TYR A 313 6.22 -17.69 -7.68
CA TYR A 313 6.01 -18.06 -9.07
C TYR A 313 5.61 -19.52 -9.23
N ARG A 314 5.04 -19.85 -10.40
CA ARG A 314 4.71 -21.21 -10.82
C ARG A 314 5.60 -21.63 -11.98
N LYS A 315 6.13 -22.85 -11.90
CA LYS A 315 6.88 -23.52 -12.98
C LYS A 315 6.42 -24.96 -13.08
N ASP A 316 6.04 -25.41 -14.27
CA ASP A 316 5.57 -26.78 -14.52
C ASP A 316 4.44 -27.23 -13.57
N GLY A 317 3.53 -26.30 -13.25
CA GLY A 317 2.42 -26.53 -12.32
C GLY A 317 2.80 -26.54 -10.83
N GLN A 318 4.08 -26.36 -10.50
CA GLN A 318 4.57 -26.29 -9.12
C GLN A 318 4.77 -24.85 -8.67
N GLU A 319 4.14 -24.52 -7.55
CA GLU A 319 4.24 -23.24 -6.87
C GLU A 319 5.50 -23.17 -5.99
N LYS A 320 6.27 -22.09 -6.14
CA LYS A 320 7.54 -21.86 -5.44
C LYS A 320 7.61 -20.44 -4.91
N VAL A 321 7.83 -20.32 -3.60
CA VAL A 321 8.16 -19.05 -2.93
C VAL A 321 9.66 -19.04 -2.64
N GLN A 322 10.32 -17.94 -2.98
CA GLN A 322 11.74 -17.73 -2.72
C GLN A 322 11.91 -16.43 -1.97
N TYR A 323 12.67 -16.46 -0.87
CA TYR A 323 12.95 -15.29 -0.04
C TYR A 323 14.33 -14.67 -0.38
N GLY A 324 14.39 -13.34 -0.31
CA GLY A 324 15.53 -12.51 -0.70
C GLY A 324 15.15 -11.48 -1.77
N ASP A 325 16.14 -10.97 -2.46
CA ASP A 325 15.95 -9.94 -3.49
C ASP A 325 16.11 -10.53 -4.88
N PHE A 326 15.27 -10.08 -5.80
CA PHE A 326 15.14 -10.70 -7.12
C PHE A 326 15.09 -9.66 -8.24
N LEU A 327 15.70 -10.05 -9.36
CA LEU A 327 15.46 -9.44 -10.66
C LEU A 327 14.67 -10.42 -11.53
N ILE A 328 13.53 -9.97 -12.04
CA ILE A 328 12.58 -10.79 -12.80
C ILE A 328 12.54 -10.22 -14.22
N ARG A 329 13.03 -10.98 -15.20
CA ARG A 329 13.04 -10.60 -16.60
C ARG A 329 11.71 -10.94 -17.25
N LEU A 330 11.15 -9.97 -17.95
CA LEU A 330 9.97 -10.10 -18.78
C LEU A 330 10.36 -10.18 -20.27
N ASP A 331 9.56 -10.90 -21.05
CA ASP A 331 9.58 -10.82 -22.51
C ASP A 331 8.71 -9.65 -23.02
N ASP A 332 8.63 -9.49 -24.34
CA ASP A 332 7.83 -8.45 -25.00
C ASP A 332 6.32 -8.60 -24.76
N GLN A 333 5.86 -9.79 -24.33
CA GLN A 333 4.49 -10.08 -23.94
C GLN A 333 4.26 -9.93 -22.43
N LYS A 334 5.25 -9.42 -21.69
CA LYS A 334 5.27 -9.28 -20.23
C LYS A 334 5.18 -10.62 -19.47
N LYS A 335 5.57 -11.72 -20.09
CA LYS A 335 5.69 -13.02 -19.43
C LYS A 335 7.04 -13.13 -18.76
N VAL A 336 7.09 -13.77 -17.60
CA VAL A 336 8.37 -14.00 -16.92
C VAL A 336 9.15 -15.09 -17.64
N ILE A 337 10.38 -14.76 -18.02
CA ILE A 337 11.29 -15.69 -18.71
C ILE A 337 12.51 -16.08 -17.87
N LYS A 338 12.83 -15.29 -16.85
CA LYS A 338 14.03 -15.49 -16.02
C LYS A 338 13.88 -14.83 -14.66
N ILE A 339 14.39 -15.47 -13.62
CA ILE A 339 14.51 -14.92 -12.27
C ILE A 339 15.96 -15.05 -11.83
N LEU A 340 16.56 -13.92 -11.45
CA LEU A 340 17.88 -13.84 -10.83
C LEU A 340 17.72 -13.52 -9.35
N LYS A 341 18.47 -14.21 -8.50
CA LYS A 341 18.67 -13.80 -7.11
C LYS A 341 19.81 -12.77 -7.08
N ILE A 342 19.57 -11.64 -6.45
CA ILE A 342 20.52 -10.52 -6.39
C ILE A 342 20.86 -10.16 -4.94
N LYS A 343 21.82 -9.25 -4.76
CA LYS A 343 22.09 -8.57 -3.49
C LYS A 343 22.04 -7.08 -3.78
N ILE A 344 21.15 -6.37 -3.09
CA ILE A 344 20.97 -4.93 -3.27
C ILE A 344 21.97 -4.16 -2.39
#